data_AF-A0A9D1QGN5-F1
#
_entry.id   AF-A0A9D1QGN5-F1
#
_cell.length_a   1.000
_cell.length_b   1.000
_cell.length_c   1.000
_cell.angle_alpha   90.00
_cell.angle_beta   90.00
_cell.angle_gamma   90.00
#
_symmetry.space_group_name_H-M   'P 1'
#
loop_
_entity.id
_entity.type
_entity.pdbx_description
1 polymer ?
#
loop_
_entity_poly.entity_id
_entity_poly.type
_entity_poly.pdbx_seq_one_letter_code
_entity_poly.pdbx_strand_id
1 'polypeptide(L)'
;MSVWFLFNAALLIWAVWNVTAGLSDHTAYVHILLGFAGFLFFIFNWTRNAVFSTIRNAESRATKVRLARMSKRIVPYHRWTGTTALVLIILHAMSIVTLYSFDLTNPKILTGFMAALNLFILVLSGWYRLLFDSSLKIRRLHIGLGISMFCFTALHFIF
;
A
#
# COMPACT_ATOMS: atom_id res chain seq x y z
N MET A 1 21.86 -3.15 -0.97
CA MET A 1 20.52 -2.74 -0.47
C MET A 1 19.50 -3.81 -0.83
N SER A 2 18.37 -3.91 -0.12
CA SER A 2 17.33 -4.90 -0.46
C SER A 2 16.69 -4.60 -1.82
N VAL A 3 16.46 -5.63 -2.64
CA VAL A 3 15.75 -5.51 -3.95
C VAL A 3 14.37 -4.86 -3.81
N TRP A 4 13.73 -5.01 -2.65
CA TRP A 4 12.44 -4.38 -2.36
C TRP A 4 12.50 -2.85 -2.34
N PHE A 5 13.64 -2.24 -2.04
CA PHE A 5 13.78 -0.79 -2.20
C PHE A 5 13.72 -0.38 -3.68
N LEU A 6 14.30 -1.19 -4.57
CA LEU A 6 14.25 -0.93 -6.01
C LEU A 6 12.82 -1.10 -6.53
N PHE A 7 12.11 -2.15 -6.13
CA PHE A 7 10.70 -2.33 -6.51
C PHE A 7 9.80 -1.21 -5.98
N ASN A 8 10.02 -0.75 -4.74
CA ASN A 8 9.25 0.37 -4.20
C ASN A 8 9.53 1.67 -4.96
N ALA A 9 10.80 1.95 -5.27
CA ALA A 9 11.17 3.12 -6.05
C ALA A 9 10.59 3.07 -7.47
N ALA A 10 10.68 1.92 -8.14
CA ALA A 10 10.10 1.72 -9.46
C ALA A 10 8.57 1.94 -9.45
N LEU A 11 7.87 1.35 -8.48
CA LEU A 11 6.41 1.54 -8.35
C LEU A 11 6.05 2.99 -8.03
N LEU A 12 6.84 3.68 -7.21
CA LEU A 12 6.63 5.10 -6.91
C LEU A 12 6.83 5.98 -8.14
N ILE A 13 7.91 5.78 -8.90
CA ILE A 13 8.18 6.52 -10.13
C ILE A 13 7.05 6.29 -11.13
N TRP A 14 6.61 5.04 -11.29
CA TRP A 14 5.49 4.70 -12.17
C TRP A 14 4.18 5.35 -11.69
N ALA A 15 3.89 5.35 -10.38
CA ALA A 15 2.73 6.03 -9.84
C ALA A 15 2.73 7.53 -10.15
N VAL A 16 3.89 8.20 -9.97
CA VAL A 16 4.05 9.63 -10.27
C VAL A 16 3.80 9.90 -11.76
N TRP A 17 4.38 9.07 -12.64
CA TRP A 17 4.13 9.17 -14.08
C TRP A 17 2.64 9.02 -14.41
N ASN A 18 1.99 7.97 -13.90
CA ASN A 18 0.56 7.72 -14.12
C ASN A 18 -0.32 8.88 -13.66
N VAL A 19 -0.04 9.42 -12.48
CA VAL A 19 -0.81 10.53 -11.91
C VAL A 19 -0.60 11.79 -12.74
N THR A 20 0.65 12.12 -13.09
CA THR A 20 0.93 13.33 -13.90
C THR A 20 0.26 13.26 -15.27
N ALA A 21 0.27 12.10 -15.94
CA ALA A 21 -0.48 11.89 -17.18
C ALA A 21 -2.00 11.96 -16.96
N GLY A 22 -2.53 11.34 -15.91
CA GLY A 22 -3.96 11.41 -15.61
C GLY A 22 -4.44 12.85 -15.32
N LEU A 23 -3.62 13.66 -14.65
CA LEU A 23 -3.92 15.06 -14.34
C LEU A 23 -4.01 15.95 -15.59
N SER A 24 -3.31 15.63 -16.68
CA SER A 24 -3.44 16.41 -17.93
C SER A 24 -4.74 16.10 -18.67
N ASP A 25 -5.29 14.91 -18.48
CA ASP A 25 -6.38 14.38 -19.31
C ASP A 25 -7.76 14.57 -18.68
N HIS A 26 -7.82 14.89 -17.38
CA HIS A 26 -9.06 14.92 -16.60
C HIS A 26 -9.38 16.33 -16.07
N THR A 27 -10.58 16.82 -16.40
CA THR A 27 -11.09 18.10 -15.86
C THR A 27 -11.42 18.02 -14.36
N ALA A 28 -11.89 16.86 -13.90
CA ALA A 28 -12.11 16.56 -12.48
C ALA A 28 -11.02 15.63 -11.96
N TYR A 29 -10.01 16.18 -11.27
CA TYR A 29 -8.81 15.43 -10.87
C TYR A 29 -8.72 15.06 -9.39
N VAL A 30 -9.67 15.50 -8.56
CA VAL A 30 -9.64 15.26 -7.10
C VAL A 30 -9.60 13.77 -6.78
N HIS A 31 -10.30 12.94 -7.54
CA HIS A 31 -10.27 11.49 -7.37
C HIS A 31 -8.86 10.92 -7.57
N ILE A 32 -8.10 11.43 -8.54
CA ILE A 32 -6.70 11.02 -8.80
C ILE A 32 -5.82 11.37 -7.60
N LEU A 33 -5.96 12.58 -7.06
CA LEU A 33 -5.17 13.03 -5.90
C LEU A 33 -5.48 12.22 -4.64
N LEU A 34 -6.74 11.87 -4.40
CA LEU A 34 -7.15 10.99 -3.30
C LEU A 34 -6.51 9.60 -3.44
N GLY A 35 -6.58 9.01 -4.63
CA GLY A 35 -5.97 7.72 -4.93
C GLY A 35 -4.44 7.75 -4.73
N PHE A 36 -3.78 8.79 -5.23
CA PHE A 36 -2.33 8.97 -5.09
C PHE A 36 -1.91 9.18 -3.63
N ALA A 37 -2.62 10.01 -2.86
CA ALA A 37 -2.36 10.21 -1.45
C ALA A 37 -2.50 8.89 -0.66
N GLY A 38 -3.55 8.11 -0.94
CA GLY A 38 -3.72 6.77 -0.38
C GLY A 38 -2.58 5.82 -0.72
N PHE A 39 -2.13 5.83 -1.99
CA PHE A 39 -0.97 5.08 -2.45
C PHE A 39 0.32 5.47 -1.72
N LEU A 40 0.57 6.76 -1.48
CA LEU A 40 1.77 7.22 -0.77
C LEU A 40 1.85 6.67 0.66
N PHE A 41 0.72 6.65 1.37
CA PHE A 41 0.66 6.02 2.70
C PHE A 41 0.87 4.50 2.63
N PHE A 42 0.31 3.84 1.61
CA PHE A 42 0.56 2.42 1.37
C PHE A 42 2.04 2.13 1.07
N ILE A 43 2.68 2.84 0.14
CA ILE A 43 4.07 2.55 -0.25
C ILE A 43 5.06 2.87 0.89
N PHE A 44 4.78 3.91 1.68
CA PHE A 44 5.49 4.17 2.93
C PHE A 44 5.40 2.97 3.88
N ASN A 45 4.20 2.42 4.07
CA ASN A 45 3.99 1.23 4.89
C ASN A 45 4.69 -0.01 4.33
N TRP A 46 4.63 -0.19 3.02
CA TRP A 46 5.22 -1.31 2.32
C TRP A 46 6.75 -1.31 2.38
N THR A 47 7.37 -0.13 2.50
CA THR A 47 8.83 0.04 2.68
C THR A 47 9.37 -0.73 3.89
N ARG A 48 8.53 -1.04 4.88
CA ARG A 48 8.91 -1.91 5.99
C ARG A 48 9.35 -3.31 5.53
N ASN A 49 8.80 -3.84 4.44
CA ASN A 49 9.25 -5.12 3.88
C ASN A 49 10.73 -5.05 3.44
N ALA A 50 11.12 -3.96 2.78
CA ALA A 50 12.51 -3.71 2.40
C ALA A 50 13.43 -3.54 3.61
N VAL A 51 12.97 -2.84 4.65
CA VAL A 51 13.70 -2.69 5.91
C VAL A 51 13.89 -4.05 6.60
N PHE A 52 12.87 -4.89 6.69
CA PHE A 52 12.97 -6.23 7.29
C PHE A 52 13.86 -7.19 6.48
N SER A 53 13.83 -7.11 5.15
CA SER A 53 14.78 -7.82 4.31
C SER A 53 16.22 -7.36 4.58
N THR A 54 16.44 -6.05 4.71
CA THR A 54 17.76 -5.48 5.03
C THR A 54 18.25 -5.93 6.41
N ILE A 55 17.38 -5.95 7.43
CA ILE A 55 17.72 -6.44 8.78
C ILE A 55 18.17 -7.91 8.75
N ARG A 56 17.46 -8.77 8.01
CA ARG A 56 17.79 -10.21 7.92
C ARG A 56 19.16 -10.44 7.29
N ASN A 57 19.48 -9.67 6.26
CA ASN A 57 20.66 -9.85 5.42
C ASN A 57 21.87 -9.00 5.84
N ALA A 58 21.75 -8.10 6.82
CA ALA A 58 22.90 -7.35 7.30
C ALA A 58 23.95 -8.27 7.94
N GLU A 59 25.24 -7.98 7.78
CA GLU A 59 26.30 -8.77 8.43
C GLU A 59 26.51 -8.32 9.88
N SER A 60 26.62 -7.01 10.09
CA SER A 60 26.86 -6.43 11.42
C SER A 60 25.64 -6.53 12.34
N ARG A 61 25.85 -7.15 13.51
CA ARG A 61 24.86 -7.21 14.60
C ARG A 61 24.45 -5.82 15.09
N ALA A 62 25.38 -4.87 15.16
CA ALA A 62 25.09 -3.50 15.59
C ALA A 62 24.08 -2.84 14.63
N THR A 63 24.27 -3.03 13.32
CA THR A 63 23.35 -2.54 12.28
C THR A 63 21.97 -3.20 12.41
N LYS A 64 21.90 -4.52 12.62
CA LYS A 64 20.62 -5.23 12.85
C LYS A 64 19.85 -4.64 14.02
N VAL A 65 20.52 -4.44 15.16
CA VAL A 65 19.89 -3.90 16.37
C VAL A 65 19.41 -2.48 16.14
N ARG A 66 20.21 -1.62 15.50
CA ARG A 66 19.82 -0.24 15.17
C ARG A 66 18.55 -0.20 14.30
N LEU A 67 18.54 -0.94 13.19
CA LEU A 67 17.41 -0.98 12.27
C LEU A 67 16.16 -1.61 12.90
N ALA A 68 16.33 -2.66 13.72
CA ALA A 68 15.21 -3.28 14.44
C ALA A 68 14.58 -2.33 15.47
N ARG A 69 15.39 -1.56 16.21
CA ARG A 69 14.90 -0.53 17.16
C ARG A 69 14.13 0.56 16.41
N MET A 70 14.67 1.06 15.29
CA MET A 70 13.98 2.03 14.44
C MET A 70 12.64 1.48 13.93
N SER A 71 12.65 0.26 13.37
CA SER A 71 11.44 -0.40 12.86
C SER A 71 10.38 -0.59 13.95
N LYS A 72 10.78 -0.89 15.20
CA LYS A 72 9.84 -1.03 16.33
C LYS A 72 9.15 0.31 16.66
N ARG A 73 9.89 1.43 16.63
CA ARG A 73 9.34 2.77 16.88
C ARG A 73 8.31 3.20 15.84
N ILE A 74 8.44 2.71 14.59
CA ILE A 74 7.53 3.07 13.48
C ILE A 74 6.22 2.25 13.50
N VAL A 75 6.14 1.16 14.27
CA VAL A 75 4.96 0.27 14.29
C VAL A 75 3.62 0.98 14.57
N PRO A 76 3.51 1.91 15.55
CA PRO A 76 2.26 2.63 15.77
C PRO A 76 1.84 3.45 14.55
N TYR A 77 2.78 4.17 13.95
CA TYR A 77 2.55 4.96 12.75
C TYR A 77 2.11 4.07 11.58
N HIS A 78 2.74 2.90 11.41
CA HIS A 78 2.38 1.95 10.35
C HIS A 78 0.89 1.57 10.34
N ARG A 79 0.30 1.39 11.52
CA ARG A 79 -1.13 1.08 11.65
C ARG A 79 -1.98 2.27 11.24
N TRP A 80 -1.66 3.45 11.77
CA TRP A 80 -2.41 4.67 11.47
C TRP A 80 -2.30 5.09 10.01
N THR A 81 -1.10 5.08 9.43
CA THR A 81 -0.91 5.34 7.99
C THR A 81 -1.65 4.30 7.13
N GLY A 82 -1.77 3.05 7.59
CA GLY A 82 -2.56 2.03 6.89
C GLY A 82 -4.05 2.35 6.91
N THR A 83 -4.59 2.72 8.07
CA THR A 83 -5.97 3.19 8.21
C THR A 83 -6.22 4.46 7.38
N THR A 84 -5.30 5.43 7.40
CA THR A 84 -5.42 6.65 6.60
C THR A 84 -5.40 6.34 5.11
N ALA A 85 -4.55 5.41 4.65
CA ALA A 85 -4.56 4.94 3.27
C ALA A 85 -5.94 4.37 2.91
N LEU A 86 -6.52 3.52 3.76
CA LEU A 86 -7.85 2.96 3.52
C LEU A 86 -8.94 4.02 3.42
N VAL A 87 -8.96 5.01 4.32
CA VAL A 87 -9.93 6.12 4.27
C VAL A 87 -9.81 6.88 2.94
N LEU A 88 -8.60 7.23 2.53
CA LEU A 88 -8.36 7.93 1.26
C LEU A 88 -8.78 7.09 0.04
N ILE A 89 -8.51 5.79 0.05
CA ILE A 89 -8.91 4.88 -1.02
C ILE A 89 -10.43 4.69 -1.08
N ILE A 90 -11.13 4.69 0.06
CA ILE A 90 -12.60 4.68 0.07
C ILE A 90 -13.15 5.96 -0.56
N LEU A 91 -12.62 7.13 -0.18
CA LEU A 91 -13.03 8.41 -0.78
C LEU A 91 -12.74 8.45 -2.28
N HIS A 92 -11.58 7.95 -2.70
CA HIS A 92 -11.23 7.76 -4.11
C HIS A 92 -12.26 6.87 -4.82
N ALA A 93 -12.55 5.68 -4.27
CA ALA A 93 -13.52 4.75 -4.87
C ALA A 93 -14.93 5.36 -4.97
N MET A 94 -15.39 6.06 -3.94
CA MET A 94 -16.68 6.79 -3.97
C MET A 94 -16.71 7.82 -5.10
N SER A 95 -15.64 8.61 -5.24
CA SER A 95 -15.55 9.60 -6.33
C SER A 95 -15.53 8.97 -7.72
N ILE A 96 -14.87 7.82 -7.90
CA ILE A 96 -14.88 7.07 -9.16
C ILE A 96 -16.30 6.59 -9.48
N VAL A 97 -17.00 6.00 -8.51
CA VAL A 97 -18.38 5.51 -8.72
C VAL A 97 -19.32 6.66 -9.06
N THR A 98 -19.17 7.83 -8.44
CA THR A 98 -19.99 9.01 -8.76
C THR A 98 -19.70 9.56 -10.16
N LEU A 99 -18.44 9.57 -10.60
CA LEU A 99 -18.05 10.18 -11.88
C LEU A 99 -18.19 9.24 -13.08
N TYR A 100 -17.96 7.94 -12.88
CA TYR A 100 -17.81 6.95 -13.95
C TYR A 100 -18.74 5.75 -13.83
N SER A 101 -19.62 5.72 -12.82
CA SER A 101 -20.43 4.55 -12.44
C SER A 101 -19.57 3.37 -11.95
N PHE A 102 -20.24 2.39 -11.32
CA PHE A 102 -19.58 1.15 -10.93
C PHE A 102 -19.72 0.11 -12.05
N ASP A 103 -18.70 0.02 -12.90
CA ASP A 103 -18.64 -0.94 -14.01
C ASP A 103 -17.42 -1.86 -13.87
N LEU A 104 -17.65 -3.11 -13.46
CA LEU A 104 -16.60 -4.11 -13.31
C LEU A 104 -16.12 -4.71 -14.65
N THR A 105 -16.75 -4.37 -15.77
CA THR A 105 -16.21 -4.72 -17.10
C THR A 105 -15.04 -3.81 -17.49
N ASN A 106 -14.95 -2.62 -16.89
CA ASN A 106 -13.80 -1.74 -17.03
C ASN A 106 -12.61 -2.29 -16.20
N PRO A 107 -11.47 -2.63 -16.83
CA PRO A 107 -10.34 -3.25 -16.14
C PRO A 107 -9.68 -2.32 -15.10
N LYS A 108 -9.74 -0.99 -15.29
CA LYS A 108 -9.25 -0.01 -14.30
C LYS A 108 -10.08 -0.06 -13.03
N ILE A 109 -11.41 -0.07 -13.16
CA ILE A 109 -12.33 -0.12 -12.03
C ILE A 109 -12.23 -1.48 -11.33
N LEU A 110 -12.20 -2.58 -12.07
CA LEU A 110 -12.07 -3.93 -11.52
C LEU A 110 -10.79 -4.08 -10.68
N THR A 111 -9.64 -3.71 -11.25
CA THR A 111 -8.36 -3.83 -10.55
C THR A 111 -8.25 -2.88 -9.36
N GLY A 112 -8.83 -1.68 -9.46
CA GLY A 112 -8.94 -0.73 -8.35
C GLY A 112 -9.83 -1.25 -7.22
N PHE A 113 -10.95 -1.89 -7.55
CA PHE A 113 -11.83 -2.53 -6.58
C PHE A 113 -11.14 -3.69 -5.86
N MET A 114 -10.43 -4.55 -6.59
CA MET A 114 -9.65 -5.64 -5.98
C MET A 114 -8.55 -5.11 -5.05
N ALA A 115 -7.87 -4.03 -5.44
CA ALA A 115 -6.87 -3.36 -4.60
C ALA A 115 -7.51 -2.77 -3.34
N ALA A 116 -8.65 -2.08 -3.46
CA ALA A 116 -9.36 -1.50 -2.33
C ALA A 116 -9.85 -2.58 -1.34
N LEU A 117 -10.42 -3.67 -1.85
CA LEU A 117 -10.84 -4.81 -1.03
C LEU A 117 -9.65 -5.46 -0.32
N ASN A 118 -8.52 -5.63 -1.02
CA ASN A 118 -7.30 -6.16 -0.42
C ASN A 118 -6.79 -5.25 0.72
N LEU A 119 -6.73 -3.93 0.48
CA LEU A 119 -6.31 -2.95 1.48
C LEU A 119 -7.23 -2.98 2.70
N PHE A 120 -8.54 -3.10 2.50
CA PHE A 120 -9.51 -3.23 3.59
C PHE A 120 -9.18 -4.44 4.49
N ILE A 121 -9.02 -5.63 3.90
CA ILE A 121 -8.68 -6.86 4.63
C ILE A 121 -7.27 -6.74 5.26
N LEU A 122 -6.31 -6.10 4.58
CA LEU A 122 -4.96 -5.86 5.08
C LEU A 122 -4.98 -5.00 6.34
N VAL A 123 -5.74 -3.91 6.35
CA VAL A 123 -5.89 -3.03 7.53
C VAL A 123 -6.61 -3.76 8.66
N LEU A 124 -7.72 -4.45 8.37
CA LEU A 124 -8.45 -5.23 9.37
C LEU A 124 -7.57 -6.32 10.00
N SER A 125 -6.81 -7.08 9.20
CA SER A 125 -5.89 -8.10 9.72
C SER A 125 -4.78 -7.49 10.59
N GLY A 126 -4.34 -6.26 10.28
CA GLY A 126 -3.36 -5.52 11.08
C GLY A 126 -3.87 -5.15 12.47
N TRP A 127 -5.12 -4.66 12.55
CA TRP A 127 -5.79 -4.35 13.82
C TRP A 127 -6.19 -5.59 14.59
N TYR A 128 -6.73 -6.60 13.91
CA TYR A 128 -7.08 -7.88 14.50
C TYR A 128 -5.88 -8.54 15.17
N ARG A 129 -4.70 -8.47 14.53
CA ARG A 129 -3.46 -8.99 15.09
C ARG A 129 -3.02 -8.27 16.38
N LEU A 130 -3.31 -6.99 16.49
CA LEU A 130 -2.96 -6.21 17.68
C LEU A 130 -3.91 -6.49 18.83
N LEU A 131 -5.21 -6.61 18.54
CA LEU A 131 -6.27 -6.62 19.55
C LEU A 131 -6.67 -8.03 20.00
N PHE A 132 -6.56 -9.03 19.12
CA PHE A 132 -7.17 -10.35 19.34
C PHE A 132 -6.18 -11.50 19.16
N ASP A 133 -5.56 -11.64 17.98
CA ASP A 133 -4.70 -12.80 17.68
C ASP A 133 -3.33 -12.41 17.09
N SER A 134 -2.31 -12.48 17.94
CA SER A 134 -0.92 -12.20 17.55
C SER A 134 -0.19 -13.38 16.87
N SER A 135 -0.91 -14.48 16.56
CA SER A 135 -0.34 -15.72 16.02
C SER A 135 0.44 -15.54 14.73
N LEU A 136 1.34 -16.49 14.49
CA LEU A 136 2.12 -16.56 13.24
C LEU A 136 1.22 -16.75 12.01
N LYS A 137 0.04 -17.36 12.15
CA LYS A 137 -0.92 -17.56 11.06
C LYS A 137 -1.43 -16.21 10.55
N ILE A 138 -1.95 -15.36 11.44
CA ILE A 138 -2.43 -14.02 11.10
C ILE A 138 -1.28 -13.14 10.58
N ARG A 139 -0.08 -13.27 11.16
CA ARG A 139 1.10 -12.56 10.64
C ARG A 139 1.43 -12.93 9.19
N ARG A 140 1.38 -14.23 8.84
CA ARG A 140 1.63 -14.69 7.46
C ARG A 140 0.53 -14.18 6.51
N LEU A 141 -0.73 -14.23 6.93
CA LEU A 141 -1.85 -13.66 6.18
C LEU A 141 -1.62 -12.18 5.89
N HIS A 142 -1.32 -11.37 6.91
CA HIS A 142 -1.10 -9.93 6.77
C HIS A 142 0.07 -9.61 5.83
N ILE A 143 1.17 -10.39 5.90
CA ILE A 143 2.29 -10.24 4.96
C ILE A 143 1.87 -10.61 3.54
N GLY A 144 1.14 -11.72 3.36
CA GLY A 144 0.62 -12.16 2.07
C GLY A 144 -0.29 -11.11 1.43
N LEU A 145 -1.20 -10.53 2.23
CA LEU A 145 -2.05 -9.42 1.83
C LEU A 145 -1.22 -8.22 1.37
N GLY A 146 -0.17 -7.86 2.12
CA GLY A 146 0.74 -6.78 1.71
C GLY A 146 1.42 -7.03 0.37
N ILE A 147 1.87 -8.26 0.10
CA ILE A 147 2.44 -8.65 -1.20
C ILE A 147 1.38 -8.53 -2.29
N SER A 148 0.18 -9.09 -2.09
CA SER A 148 -0.89 -8.99 -3.07
C SER A 148 -1.34 -7.54 -3.32
N MET A 149 -1.33 -6.69 -2.29
CA MET A 149 -1.64 -5.26 -2.42
C MET A 149 -0.63 -4.56 -3.32
N PHE A 150 0.66 -4.89 -3.20
CA PHE A 150 1.70 -4.37 -4.09
C PHE A 150 1.43 -4.77 -5.55
N CYS A 151 1.09 -6.05 -5.79
CA CYS A 151 0.77 -6.55 -7.12
C CYS A 151 -0.50 -5.90 -7.70
N PHE A 152 -1.59 -5.82 -6.93
CA PHE A 152 -2.83 -5.19 -7.38
C PHE A 152 -2.68 -3.69 -7.63
N THR A 153 -1.86 -3.00 -6.84
CA THR A 153 -1.54 -1.58 -7.10
C THR A 153 -0.79 -1.43 -8.42
N ALA A 154 0.23 -2.25 -8.67
CA ALA A 154 0.96 -2.22 -9.93
C ALA A 154 0.03 -2.53 -11.11
N LEU A 155 -0.83 -3.54 -10.98
CA LEU A 155 -1.81 -3.90 -12.00
C LEU A 155 -2.81 -2.77 -12.26
N HIS A 156 -3.27 -2.09 -11.22
CA HIS A 156 -4.16 -0.94 -11.35
C HIS A 156 -3.50 0.24 -12.06
N PHE A 157 -2.17 0.40 -11.99
CA PHE A 157 -1.44 1.42 -12.76
C PHE A 157 -1.12 1.02 -14.21
N ILE A 158 -1.35 -0.24 -14.59
CA ILE A 158 -1.18 -0.71 -15.98
C ILE A 158 -2.41 -0.36 -16.83
N PHE A 159 -3.60 -0.52 -16.26
CA PHE A 159 -4.86 -0.10 -16.87
C PHE A 159 -5.13 1.38 -16.65
#